data_AF-A0A1Q7HHY9-F1
#
_entry.id   AF-A0A1Q7HHY9-F1
#
_cell.length_a   1.000
_cell.length_b   1.000
_cell.length_c   1.000
_cell.angle_alpha   90.00
_cell.angle_beta   90.00
_cell.angle_gamma   90.00
#
_symmetry.space_group_name_H-M   'P 1'
#
loop_
_entity.id
_entity.type
_entity.pdbx_description
1 polymer ?
#
loop_
_entity_poly.entity_id
_entity_poly.type
_entity_poly.pdbx_seq_one_letter_code
_entity_poly.pdbx_strand_id
1 'polypeptide(L)'
;MGWVIFVAGAVLSWGAYGALLYLGQTQLGNPLKALLCVGVAYFLIGVIVPVIGLSSQGALSGFNTNGLITATIAGALGAAGAACIIWAFKAGGLPFYVMPLVFGGAPIVNVLIGMIIHPPKSAINPMLYVGFLFASLGAAMVLYFRPTA
;
A
#
# COMPACT_ATOMS: atom_id res chain seq x y z
N MET A 1 -13.17 -19.39 -3.28
CA MET A 1 -11.72 -19.10 -3.34
C MET A 1 -11.35 -18.01 -4.36
N GLY A 2 -12.28 -17.43 -5.14
CA GLY A 2 -11.95 -16.44 -6.17
C GLY A 2 -11.22 -15.17 -5.67
N TRP A 3 -11.43 -14.73 -4.43
CA TRP A 3 -10.75 -13.55 -3.88
C TRP A 3 -9.21 -13.69 -3.80
N VAL A 4 -8.69 -14.93 -3.75
CA VAL A 4 -7.25 -15.19 -3.68
C VAL A 4 -6.53 -14.72 -4.95
N ILE A 5 -7.20 -14.73 -6.11
CA ILE A 5 -6.59 -14.23 -7.35
C ILE A 5 -6.32 -12.72 -7.28
N PHE A 6 -7.19 -11.96 -6.63
CA PHE A 6 -7.02 -10.52 -6.45
C PHE A 6 -5.94 -10.22 -5.42
N VAL A 7 -5.78 -11.08 -4.40
CA VAL A 7 -4.65 -11.01 -3.49
C VAL A 7 -3.33 -11.26 -4.22
N ALA A 8 -3.27 -12.30 -5.06
CA ALA A 8 -2.09 -12.56 -5.89
C ALA A 8 -1.78 -11.39 -6.83
N GLY A 9 -2.80 -10.82 -7.47
CA GLY A 9 -2.67 -9.61 -8.29
C GLY A 9 -2.11 -8.43 -7.49
N ALA A 10 -2.64 -8.19 -6.28
CA ALA A 10 -2.13 -7.14 -5.40
C ALA A 10 -0.66 -7.36 -5.02
N VAL A 11 -0.27 -8.59 -4.67
CA VAL A 11 1.12 -8.94 -4.34
C VAL A 11 2.04 -8.69 -5.53
N LEU A 12 1.64 -9.11 -6.74
CA LEU A 12 2.43 -8.89 -7.95
C LEU A 12 2.56 -7.40 -8.29
N SER A 13 1.46 -6.65 -8.25
CA SER A 13 1.47 -5.22 -8.55
C SER A 13 2.31 -4.42 -7.56
N TRP A 14 2.09 -4.62 -6.25
CA TRP A 14 2.83 -3.90 -5.20
C TRP A 14 4.29 -4.36 -5.09
N GLY A 15 4.57 -5.63 -5.38
CA GLY A 15 5.93 -6.17 -5.44
C GLY A 15 6.75 -5.57 -6.59
N ALA A 16 6.16 -5.46 -7.79
CA ALA A 16 6.82 -4.83 -8.94
C ALA A 16 6.92 -3.29 -8.80
N TYR A 17 5.92 -2.69 -8.15
CA TYR A 17 5.79 -1.23 -8.01
C TYR A 17 7.06 -0.57 -7.47
N GLY A 18 7.65 -1.08 -6.39
CA GLY A 18 8.82 -0.42 -5.78
C GLY A 18 10.05 -0.37 -6.69
N ALA A 19 10.33 -1.46 -7.41
CA ALA A 19 11.45 -1.53 -8.34
C ALA A 19 11.25 -0.59 -9.55
N LEU A 20 10.05 -0.63 -10.16
CA LEU A 20 9.71 0.22 -11.30
C LEU A 20 9.61 1.70 -10.91
N LEU A 21 9.10 1.99 -9.72
CA LEU A 21 9.03 3.36 -9.21
C LEU A 21 10.43 3.94 -9.00
N TYR A 22 11.34 3.18 -8.40
CA TYR A 22 12.73 3.62 -8.24
C TYR A 22 13.41 3.85 -9.59
N LEU A 23 13.23 2.93 -10.54
CA LEU A 23 13.74 3.09 -11.91
C LEU A 23 13.16 4.34 -12.59
N GLY A 24 11.84 4.54 -12.54
CA GLY A 24 11.19 5.70 -13.13
C GLY A 24 11.63 7.01 -12.47
N GLN A 25 11.75 7.03 -11.15
CA GLN A 25 12.21 8.19 -10.40
C GLN A 25 13.67 8.56 -10.75
N THR A 26 14.55 7.57 -10.88
CA THR A 26 15.95 7.82 -11.25
C THR A 26 16.06 8.34 -12.69
N GLN A 27 15.32 7.75 -13.62
CA GLN A 27 15.26 8.21 -15.02
C GLN A 27 14.68 9.62 -15.17
N LEU A 28 13.66 9.97 -14.38
CA LEU A 28 13.04 11.30 -14.39
C LEU A 28 13.88 12.36 -13.67
N GLY A 29 14.84 11.95 -12.84
CA GLY A 29 15.72 12.81 -12.04
C GLY A 29 14.99 13.70 -11.03
N ASN A 30 13.69 13.51 -10.81
CA ASN A 30 12.89 14.34 -9.92
C ASN A 30 11.74 13.54 -9.27
N PRO A 31 11.66 13.49 -7.92
CA PRO A 31 10.63 12.73 -7.21
C PRO A 31 9.22 13.25 -7.44
N LEU A 32 9.02 14.55 -7.67
CA LEU A 32 7.70 15.12 -7.94
C LEU A 32 7.18 14.71 -9.31
N LYS A 33 8.07 14.56 -10.31
CA LYS A 33 7.68 14.02 -11.63
C LYS A 33 7.21 12.57 -11.50
N ALA A 34 7.93 11.75 -10.73
CA ALA A 34 7.52 10.39 -10.45
C ALA A 34 6.17 10.34 -9.71
N LEU A 35 5.99 11.18 -8.68
CA LEU A 35 4.72 11.28 -7.96
C LEU A 35 3.57 11.71 -8.87
N LEU A 36 3.81 12.64 -9.80
CA LEU A 36 2.82 13.06 -10.79
C LEU A 36 2.39 11.89 -11.68
N CYS A 37 3.33 11.08 -12.16
CA CYS A 37 3.01 9.87 -12.95
C CYS A 37 2.18 8.86 -12.14
N VAL A 38 2.49 8.66 -10.86
CA VAL A 38 1.70 7.80 -9.96
C VAL A 38 0.29 8.38 -9.78
N GLY A 39 0.17 9.69 -9.58
CA GLY A 39 -1.12 10.37 -9.44
C GLY A 39 -2.01 10.24 -10.68
N VAL A 40 -1.43 10.38 -11.88
CA VAL A 40 -2.14 10.15 -13.15
C VAL A 40 -2.64 8.70 -13.23
N ALA A 41 -1.80 7.71 -12.91
CA ALA A 41 -2.21 6.31 -12.91
C ALA A 41 -3.35 6.04 -11.91
N TYR A 42 -3.29 6.64 -10.72
CA TYR A 42 -4.34 6.53 -9.70
C TYR A 42 -5.66 7.15 -10.17
N PHE A 43 -5.62 8.27 -10.89
CA PHE A 43 -6.83 8.84 -11.49
C PHE A 43 -7.40 7.92 -12.57
N LEU A 44 -6.57 7.46 -13.51
CA LEU A 44 -7.02 6.60 -14.61
C LEU A 44 -7.66 5.32 -14.08
N ILE A 45 -7.04 4.65 -13.11
CA ILE A 45 -7.56 3.38 -12.59
C ILE A 45 -8.64 3.62 -11.53
N GLY A 46 -8.38 4.51 -10.56
CA GLY A 46 -9.24 4.74 -9.41
C GLY A 46 -10.49 5.58 -9.69
N VAL A 47 -10.56 6.28 -10.83
CA VAL A 47 -11.75 7.07 -11.22
C VAL A 47 -12.40 6.49 -12.47
N ILE A 48 -11.66 6.29 -13.57
CA ILE A 48 -12.30 5.92 -14.84
C ILE A 48 -12.89 4.51 -14.78
N VAL A 49 -12.15 3.52 -14.26
CA VAL A 49 -12.65 2.13 -14.15
C VAL A 49 -13.93 2.04 -13.32
N PRO A 50 -14.02 2.57 -12.08
CA PRO A 50 -15.25 2.49 -11.31
C PRO A 50 -16.39 3.31 -11.91
N VAL A 51 -16.12 4.46 -12.56
CA VAL A 51 -17.18 5.23 -13.24
C VAL A 51 -17.80 4.41 -14.37
N ILE A 52 -16.99 3.76 -15.21
CA ILE A 52 -17.49 2.87 -16.28
C ILE A 52 -18.31 1.73 -15.66
N GLY A 53 -17.78 1.08 -14.62
CA GLY A 53 -18.44 -0.05 -13.97
C GLY A 53 -19.76 0.32 -13.29
N LEU A 54 -19.83 1.46 -12.61
CA LEU A 54 -21.06 1.93 -11.95
C LEU A 54 -22.08 2.46 -12.96
N SER A 55 -21.62 3.10 -14.03
CA SER A 55 -22.48 3.57 -15.12
C SER A 55 -23.22 2.41 -15.78
N SER A 56 -22.52 1.31 -16.09
CA SER A 56 -23.16 0.12 -16.68
C SER A 56 -24.13 -0.59 -15.75
N GLN A 57 -24.01 -0.35 -14.44
CA GLN A 57 -24.91 -0.89 -13.40
C GLN A 57 -26.05 0.07 -13.03
N GLY A 58 -26.08 1.29 -13.56
CA GLY A 58 -27.02 2.33 -13.13
C GLY A 58 -26.82 2.78 -11.67
N ALA A 59 -25.64 2.54 -11.08
CA ALA A 59 -25.35 2.70 -9.66
C ALA A 59 -24.46 3.92 -9.36
N LEU A 60 -24.52 4.96 -10.20
CA LEU A 60 -23.79 6.22 -10.00
C LEU A 60 -24.40 7.13 -8.91
N SER A 61 -25.41 6.67 -8.18
CA SER A 61 -26.12 7.42 -7.14
C SER A 61 -26.25 6.61 -5.85
N GLY A 62 -26.65 7.26 -4.76
CA GLY A 62 -26.90 6.58 -3.48
C GLY A 62 -25.67 6.37 -2.59
N PHE A 63 -24.61 7.15 -2.77
CA PHE A 63 -23.43 7.09 -1.89
C PHE A 63 -23.77 7.55 -0.46
N ASN A 64 -23.45 6.71 0.52
CA ASN A 64 -23.54 7.07 1.92
C ASN A 64 -22.39 8.03 2.32
N THR A 65 -22.70 9.10 3.06
CA THR A 65 -21.71 10.12 3.47
C THR A 65 -20.55 9.54 4.27
N ASN A 66 -20.81 8.63 5.21
CA ASN A 66 -19.75 8.00 6.01
C ASN A 66 -18.87 7.10 5.14
N GLY A 67 -19.47 6.34 4.23
CA GLY A 67 -18.75 5.54 3.23
C GLY A 67 -17.86 6.41 2.32
N LEU A 68 -18.39 7.55 1.87
CA LEU A 68 -17.65 8.51 1.05
C LEU A 68 -16.42 9.06 1.78
N ILE A 69 -16.60 9.54 3.02
CA ILE A 69 -15.52 10.10 3.82
C ILE A 69 -14.46 9.05 4.12
N THR A 70 -14.87 7.87 4.63
CA THR A 70 -13.93 6.81 5.00
C THR A 70 -13.16 6.26 3.81
N ALA A 71 -13.82 6.04 2.67
CA ALA A 71 -13.14 5.61 1.43
C ALA A 71 -12.20 6.69 0.88
N THR A 72 -12.58 7.97 0.95
CA THR A 72 -11.72 9.08 0.51
C THR A 72 -10.47 9.20 1.39
N ILE A 73 -10.62 9.07 2.71
CA ILE A 73 -9.48 9.06 3.64
C ILE A 73 -8.57 7.86 3.34
N ALA A 74 -9.13 6.67 3.12
CA ALA A 74 -8.34 5.49 2.75
C ALA A 74 -7.54 5.71 1.46
N GLY A 75 -8.15 6.32 0.43
CA GLY A 75 -7.46 6.70 -0.81
C GLY A 75 -6.33 7.71 -0.58
N ALA A 76 -6.58 8.74 0.24
CA ALA A 76 -5.58 9.73 0.61
C ALA A 76 -4.38 9.11 1.35
N LEU A 77 -4.62 8.17 2.27
CA LEU A 77 -3.57 7.43 2.97
C LEU A 77 -2.73 6.58 2.01
N GLY A 78 -3.36 5.95 1.00
CA GLY A 78 -2.64 5.23 -0.05
C GLY A 78 -1.72 6.13 -0.87
N ALA A 79 -2.21 7.30 -1.31
CA ALA A 79 -1.42 8.29 -2.04
C ALA A 79 -0.28 8.87 -1.18
N ALA A 80 -0.54 9.13 0.10
CA ALA A 80 0.48 9.56 1.05
C ALA A 80 1.58 8.50 1.23
N GLY A 81 1.21 7.21 1.33
CA GLY A 81 2.16 6.11 1.39
C GLY A 81 3.06 6.03 0.15
N ALA A 82 2.48 6.17 -1.05
CA ALA A 82 3.24 6.23 -2.30
C ALA A 82 4.22 7.42 -2.31
N ALA A 83 3.80 8.59 -1.84
CA ALA A 83 4.69 9.74 -1.68
C ALA A 83 5.83 9.44 -0.69
N CYS A 84 5.56 8.84 0.46
CA CYS A 84 6.61 8.46 1.41
C CYS A 84 7.66 7.52 0.80
N ILE A 85 7.25 6.55 -0.03
CA ILE A 85 8.18 5.64 -0.73
C ILE A 85 9.08 6.41 -1.69
N ILE A 86 8.52 7.32 -2.49
CA ILE A 86 9.27 8.18 -3.42
C ILE A 86 10.33 9.00 -2.66
N TRP A 87 9.96 9.60 -1.53
CA TRP A 87 10.90 10.36 -0.71
C TRP A 87 11.93 9.47 -0.02
N ALA A 88 11.58 8.25 0.37
CA ALA A 88 12.55 7.28 0.89
C ALA A 88 13.61 6.96 -0.17
N PHE A 89 13.21 6.74 -1.43
CA PHE A 89 14.15 6.58 -2.54
C PHE A 89 14.98 7.83 -2.80
N LYS A 90 14.36 9.01 -2.72
CA LYS A 90 15.07 10.29 -2.85
C LYS A 90 16.14 10.46 -1.76
N ALA A 91 15.89 9.95 -0.56
CA ALA A 91 16.81 9.98 0.57
C ALA A 91 17.92 8.91 0.51
N GLY A 92 18.08 8.22 -0.62
CA GLY A 92 19.09 7.17 -0.83
C GLY A 92 18.58 5.75 -0.58
N GLY A 93 17.29 5.59 -0.28
CA GLY A 93 16.65 4.30 -0.15
C GLY A 93 16.65 3.49 -1.44
N LEU A 94 16.79 2.17 -1.34
CA LEU A 94 16.76 1.24 -2.47
C LEU A 94 15.60 0.25 -2.32
N PRO A 95 14.99 -0.22 -3.43
CA PRO A 95 13.82 -1.09 -3.39
C PRO A 95 14.00 -2.35 -2.54
N PHE A 96 15.21 -2.91 -2.51
CA PHE A 96 15.51 -4.18 -1.82
C PHE A 96 15.43 -4.11 -0.29
N TYR A 97 15.43 -2.92 0.32
CA TYR A 97 15.13 -2.78 1.75
C TYR A 97 13.95 -1.84 2.04
N VAL A 98 13.70 -0.81 1.25
CA VAL A 98 12.54 0.07 1.48
C VAL A 98 11.23 -0.71 1.34
N MET A 99 11.08 -1.52 0.29
CA MET A 99 9.82 -2.22 0.05
C MET A 99 9.55 -3.32 1.09
N PRO A 100 10.51 -4.19 1.47
CA PRO A 100 10.27 -5.15 2.53
C PRO A 100 9.99 -4.50 3.89
N LEU A 101 10.58 -3.34 4.20
CA LEU A 101 10.25 -2.59 5.41
C LEU A 101 8.80 -2.11 5.42
N VAL A 102 8.36 -1.51 4.31
CA VAL A 102 6.98 -1.04 4.16
C VAL A 102 6.01 -2.21 4.24
N PHE A 103 6.24 -3.29 3.49
CA PHE A 103 5.33 -4.43 3.46
C PHE A 103 5.44 -5.37 4.67
N GLY A 104 6.53 -5.32 5.43
CA GLY A 104 6.64 -5.98 6.73
C GLY A 104 5.93 -5.21 7.84
N GLY A 105 6.01 -3.87 7.83
CA GLY A 105 5.40 -3.01 8.84
C GLY A 105 3.92 -2.70 8.61
N ALA A 106 3.50 -2.47 7.36
CA ALA A 106 2.13 -2.08 7.02
C ALA A 106 1.07 -3.09 7.51
N PRO A 107 1.27 -4.43 7.40
CA PRO A 107 0.31 -5.40 7.94
C PRO A 107 0.12 -5.27 9.45
N ILE A 108 1.18 -4.96 10.21
CA ILE A 108 1.09 -4.77 11.67
C ILE A 108 0.18 -3.58 11.97
N VAL A 109 0.42 -2.44 11.33
CA VAL A 109 -0.41 -1.24 11.47
C VAL A 109 -1.86 -1.52 11.07
N ASN A 110 -2.07 -2.22 9.96
CA ASN A 110 -3.40 -2.59 9.48
C ASN A 110 -4.17 -3.45 10.50
N VAL A 111 -3.51 -4.46 11.09
CA VAL A 111 -4.16 -5.31 12.10
C VAL A 111 -4.49 -4.50 13.35
N LEU A 112 -3.58 -3.64 13.83
CA LEU A 112 -3.84 -2.79 14.99
C LEU A 112 -5.02 -1.84 14.77
N ILE A 113 -5.05 -1.12 13.64
CA ILE A 113 -6.16 -0.24 13.28
C ILE A 113 -7.45 -1.06 13.12
N GLY A 114 -7.37 -2.23 12.47
CA GLY A 114 -8.50 -3.13 12.32
C GLY A 114 -9.08 -3.59 13.65
N MET A 115 -8.24 -3.88 14.65
CA MET A 115 -8.67 -4.24 16.00
C MET A 115 -9.25 -3.05 16.78
N ILE A 116 -8.81 -1.82 16.50
CA ILE A 116 -9.40 -0.61 17.11
C ILE A 116 -10.80 -0.36 16.54
N ILE A 117 -10.94 -0.46 15.22
CA ILE A 117 -12.22 -0.22 14.52
C ILE A 117 -13.21 -1.37 14.77
N HIS A 118 -12.70 -2.61 14.82
CA HIS A 118 -13.48 -3.82 15.06
C HIS A 118 -12.86 -4.61 16.23
N PRO A 119 -13.19 -4.21 17.49
CA PRO A 119 -12.66 -4.88 18.67
C PRO A 119 -12.95 -6.40 18.66
N PRO A 120 -11.94 -7.23 18.95
CA PRO A 120 -12.11 -8.68 18.95
C PRO A 120 -13.11 -9.09 20.03
N LYS A 121 -14.09 -9.89 19.65
CA LYS A 121 -15.14 -10.40 20.55
C LYS A 121 -14.69 -11.56 21.44
N SER A 122 -13.48 -12.06 21.20
CA SER A 122 -12.87 -13.20 21.92
C SER A 122 -11.42 -12.87 22.25
N ALA A 123 -10.85 -13.64 23.17
CA ALA A 123 -9.45 -13.47 23.54
C ALA A 123 -8.55 -13.61 22.32
N ILE A 124 -7.65 -12.64 22.14
CA ILE A 124 -6.69 -12.65 21.03
C ILE A 124 -5.72 -13.80 21.26
N ASN A 125 -5.57 -14.67 20.26
CA ASN A 125 -4.61 -15.75 20.33
C ASN A 125 -3.18 -15.16 20.46
N PRO A 126 -2.40 -15.54 21.49
CA PRO A 126 -1.04 -15.02 21.69
C PRO A 126 -0.11 -15.18 20.47
N MET A 127 -0.35 -16.18 19.62
CA MET A 127 0.40 -16.40 18.38
C MET A 127 0.31 -15.24 17.38
N LEU A 128 -0.74 -14.40 17.48
CA LEU A 128 -0.84 -13.18 16.66
C LEU A 128 0.33 -12.22 16.96
N TYR A 129 0.65 -12.01 18.24
CA TYR A 129 1.75 -11.14 18.66
C TYR A 129 3.11 -11.73 18.27
N VAL A 130 3.24 -13.06 18.31
CA VAL A 130 4.41 -13.77 17.78
C VAL A 130 4.57 -13.50 16.28
N GLY A 131 3.46 -13.47 15.53
CA GLY A 131 3.45 -13.06 14.12
C GLY A 131 3.97 -11.64 13.90
N PHE A 132 3.55 -10.67 14.73
CA PHE A 132 4.07 -9.29 14.65
C PHE A 132 5.55 -9.21 14.97
N LEU A 133 6.02 -9.99 15.94
CA LEU A 133 7.44 -10.08 16.27
C LEU A 133 8.22 -10.61 15.06
N PHE A 134 7.78 -11.71 14.44
CA PHE A 134 8.46 -12.26 13.26
C PHE A 134 8.44 -11.31 12.06
N ALA A 135 7.33 -10.61 11.81
CA ALA A 135 7.25 -9.60 10.75
C ALA A 135 8.25 -8.45 11.00
N SER A 136 8.34 -7.98 12.26
CA SER A 136 9.29 -6.93 12.66
C SER A 136 10.75 -7.40 12.59
N LEU A 137 11.03 -8.63 13.02
CA LEU A 137 12.36 -9.24 12.92
C LEU A 137 12.79 -9.44 11.46
N GLY A 138 11.89 -9.92 10.60
CA GLY A 138 12.16 -10.04 9.17
C GLY A 138 12.50 -8.70 8.53
N ALA A 139 11.71 -7.66 8.86
CA ALA A 139 11.98 -6.29 8.44
C ALA A 139 13.37 -5.78 8.94
N ALA A 140 13.71 -6.05 10.21
CA ALA A 140 15.00 -5.69 10.80
C ALA A 140 16.17 -6.44 10.13
N MET A 141 16.02 -7.73 9.83
CA MET A 141 17.03 -8.52 9.12
C MET A 141 17.29 -7.97 7.72
N VAL A 142 16.25 -7.56 6.99
CA VAL A 142 16.42 -6.94 5.66
C VAL A 142 17.24 -5.65 5.76
N LEU A 143 17.02 -4.82 6.80
CA LEU A 143 17.84 -3.63 7.04
C LEU A 143 19.29 -3.96 7.41
N TYR A 144 19.47 -4.95 8.29
CA TYR A 144 20.78 -5.29 8.84
C TYR A 144 21.67 -5.96 7.79
N PHE A 145 21.12 -6.88 7.00
CA PHE A 145 21.82 -7.62 5.94
C PHE A 145 21.63 -7.00 4.56
N ARG A 146 21.25 -5.71 4.48
CA ARG A 146 21.13 -5.02 3.20
C ARG A 146 22.49 -5.06 2.47
N PRO A 147 22.51 -5.36 1.15
CA PRO A 147 23.74 -5.28 0.36
C PRO A 147 24.40 -3.91 0.53
N THR A 148 25.67 -3.89 0.93
CA THR A 148 26.54 -2.72 0.79
C THR A 148 26.97 -2.62 -0.67
N ALA A 149 26.74 -1.45 -1.28
CA ALA A 149 27.31 -1.12 -2.58
C ALA A 149 28.84 -1.01 -2.51
#